data_AF-A0A965HPE8-F1
#
_entry.id   AF-A0A965HPE8-F1
#
_cell.length_a   1.000
_cell.length_b   1.000
_cell.length_c   1.000
_cell.angle_alpha   90.00
_cell.angle_beta   90.00
_cell.angle_gamma   90.00
#
_symmetry.space_group_name_H-M   'P 1'
#
loop_
_entity.id
_entity.type
_entity.pdbx_description
1 polymer ?
#
loop_
_entity_poly.entity_id
_entity_poly.type
_entity_poly.pdbx_seq_one_letter_code
_entity_poly.pdbx_strand_id
1 'polypeptide(L)'
;ALLVVVREALAVLPSGTQAPDVRLHPDDLAWMREHPDVDPAWQLIADPGVGRGSCRVEMGDSLAESDLADRWSKVLASIGRADPWQDASDRAS
;
A
#
# COMPACT_ATOMS: atom_id res chain seq x y z
N ALA A 1 2.04 -3.99 -7.77
CA ALA A 1 1.12 -3.19 -6.92
C ALA A 1 1.70 -2.87 -5.53
N LEU A 2 2.53 -3.76 -4.96
CA LEU A 2 3.15 -3.59 -3.64
C LEU A 2 3.95 -2.30 -3.49
N LEU A 3 4.76 -1.94 -4.49
CA LEU A 3 5.54 -0.70 -4.47
C LEU A 3 4.67 0.56 -4.30
N VAL A 4 3.49 0.58 -4.92
CA VAL A 4 2.54 1.69 -4.77
C VAL A 4 2.05 1.78 -3.32
N VAL A 5 1.83 0.63 -2.66
CA VAL A 5 1.43 0.56 -1.24
C VAL A 5 2.48 1.23 -0.37
N VAL A 6 3.73 0.84 -0.57
CA VAL A 6 4.85 1.32 0.24
C VAL A 6 5.01 2.82 0.04
N ARG A 7 4.87 3.31 -1.20
CA ARG A 7 4.92 4.75 -1.50
C ARG A 7 3.77 5.53 -0.85
N GLU A 8 2.55 4.99 -0.86
CA GLU A 8 1.40 5.60 -0.18
C GLU A 8 1.60 5.63 1.34
N ALA A 9 2.11 4.56 1.93
CA ALA A 9 2.43 4.48 3.35
C ALA A 9 3.55 5.46 3.73
N LEU A 10 4.56 5.63 2.88
CA LEU A 10 5.61 6.62 3.07
C LEU A 10 5.09 8.06 2.95
N ALA A 11 4.11 8.31 2.09
CA ALA A 11 3.55 9.65 1.88
C ALA A 11 2.77 10.18 3.09
N VAL A 12 2.28 9.30 3.98
CA VAL A 12 1.60 9.71 5.22
C VAL A 12 2.56 9.89 6.40
N LEU A 13 3.81 9.42 6.28
CA LEU A 13 4.82 9.60 7.30
C LEU A 13 5.42 11.02 7.21
N PRO A 14 5.76 11.65 8.34
CA PRO A 14 6.47 12.92 8.32
C PRO A 14 7.79 12.76 7.57
N SER A 15 8.13 13.72 6.72
CA SER A 15 9.39 13.71 5.97
C SER A 15 10.57 13.79 6.94
N GLY A 16 11.19 12.64 7.23
CA GLY A 16 12.39 12.52 8.04
C GLY A 16 13.66 12.49 7.19
N THR A 17 14.80 12.82 7.80
CA THR A 17 16.14 12.72 7.19
C THR A 17 16.66 11.29 7.13
N GLN A 18 15.99 10.35 7.81
CA GLN A 18 16.39 8.95 7.88
C GLN A 18 15.68 8.13 6.81
N ALA A 19 16.41 7.18 6.23
CA ALA A 19 15.81 6.23 5.32
C ALA A 19 14.76 5.36 6.04
N PRO A 20 13.65 5.03 5.37
CA PRO A 20 12.60 4.22 5.96
C PRO A 20 12.98 2.74 6.03
N ASP A 21 12.55 2.10 7.10
CA ASP A 21 12.60 0.65 7.29
C ASP A 21 11.29 0.04 6.78
N VAL A 22 11.38 -0.78 5.73
CA VAL A 22 10.22 -1.41 5.08
C VAL A 22 10.25 -2.92 5.36
N ARG A 23 9.37 -3.36 6.26
CA ARG A 23 9.14 -4.77 6.60
C ARG A 23 8.09 -5.38 5.69
N LEU A 24 8.42 -6.53 5.11
CA LEU A 24 7.64 -7.23 4.10
C LEU A 24 7.72 -8.73 4.32
N HIS A 25 6.75 -9.47 3.79
CA HIS A 25 6.86 -10.92 3.70
C HIS A 25 8.11 -11.32 2.88
N PRO A 26 8.84 -12.38 3.25
CA PRO A 26 10.07 -12.80 2.55
C PRO A 26 9.90 -13.01 1.03
N ASP A 27 8.78 -13.58 0.60
CA ASP A 27 8.47 -13.74 -0.84
C ASP A 27 8.30 -12.41 -1.58
N ASP A 28 7.75 -11.40 -0.92
CA ASP A 28 7.55 -10.06 -1.49
C ASP A 28 8.86 -9.27 -1.50
N LEU A 29 9.71 -9.50 -0.49
CA LEU A 29 11.03 -8.89 -0.37
C LEU A 29 11.94 -9.27 -1.55
N ALA A 30 11.92 -10.53 -1.98
CA ALA A 30 12.72 -11.00 -3.12
C ALA A 30 12.36 -10.20 -4.39
N TRP A 31 11.07 -10.04 -4.66
CA TRP A 31 10.58 -9.25 -5.79
C TRP A 31 10.95 -7.76 -5.64
N MET A 32 10.81 -7.18 -4.44
CA MET A 32 11.14 -5.76 -4.22
C MET A 32 12.63 -5.45 -4.37
N ARG A 33 13.53 -6.35 -3.98
CA ARG A 33 14.98 -6.13 -4.16
C ARG A 33 15.42 -6.06 -5.61
N GLU A 34 14.71 -6.75 -6.49
CA GLU A 34 15.00 -6.77 -7.93
C GLU A 34 14.25 -5.68 -8.70
N HIS A 35 13.35 -4.94 -8.04
CA HIS A 35 12.49 -3.98 -8.69
C HIS A 35 13.20 -2.63 -8.93
N PRO A 36 13.28 -2.13 -10.18
CA PRO A 36 14.08 -0.94 -10.51
C PRO A 36 13.59 0.36 -9.87
N ASP A 37 12.28 0.46 -9.59
CA ASP A 37 11.67 1.65 -8.99
C ASP A 37 11.69 1.68 -7.46
N VAL A 38 12.35 0.71 -6.82
CA VAL A 38 12.58 0.71 -5.37
C VAL A 38 13.78 1.60 -5.06
N ASP A 39 13.59 2.50 -4.10
CA ASP A 39 14.65 3.41 -3.69
C ASP A 39 15.74 2.63 -2.94
N PRO A 40 17.01 2.71 -3.36
CA PRO A 40 18.11 2.00 -2.71
C PRO A 40 18.38 2.49 -1.29
N ALA A 41 17.87 3.67 -0.90
CA ALA A 41 17.96 4.14 0.47
C ALA A 41 17.10 3.29 1.43
N TRP A 42 15.99 2.71 0.96
CA TRP A 42 15.05 1.98 1.82
C TRP A 42 15.69 0.73 2.41
N GLN A 43 15.53 0.54 3.71
CA GLN A 43 15.99 -0.67 4.38
C GLN A 43 14.91 -1.73 4.30
N LEU A 44 15.08 -2.67 3.36
CA LEU A 44 14.11 -3.73 3.14
C LEU A 44 14.39 -4.94 4.05
N ILE A 45 13.43 -5.25 4.91
CA ILE A 45 13.54 -6.27 5.96
C ILE A 45 12.51 -7.39 5.71
N ALA A 46 12.95 -8.65 5.75
CA ALA A 46 12.06 -9.80 5.71
C ALA A 46 11.44 -9.99 7.11
N ASP A 47 10.11 -10.04 7.15
CA ASP A 47 9.34 -10.34 8.35
C ASP A 47 8.23 -11.36 8.00
N PRO A 48 8.34 -12.63 8.44
CA PRO A 48 7.31 -13.63 8.21
C PRO A 48 6.02 -13.39 9.02
N GLY A 49 6.04 -12.46 9.99
CA GLY A 49 4.84 -12.00 10.68
C GLY A 49 3.99 -11.04 9.84
N VAL A 50 4.57 -10.45 8.78
CA VAL A 50 3.84 -9.61 7.82
C VAL A 50 3.15 -10.50 6.80
N GLY A 51 1.83 -10.32 6.64
CA GLY A 51 1.06 -11.03 5.63
C GLY A 51 1.56 -10.73 4.21
N ARG A 52 1.47 -11.71 3.31
CA ARG A 52 1.78 -11.52 1.88
C ARG A 52 0.95 -10.37 1.31
N GLY A 53 1.60 -9.43 0.63
CA GLY A 53 0.96 -8.23 0.06
C GLY A 53 0.67 -7.11 1.07
N SER A 54 0.94 -7.33 2.36
CA SER A 54 0.99 -6.27 3.38
C SER A 54 2.40 -5.68 3.46
N CYS A 55 2.51 -4.46 3.97
CA CYS A 55 3.80 -3.85 4.29
C CYS A 55 3.72 -3.02 5.56
N ARG A 56 4.82 -2.98 6.30
CA ARG A 56 5.00 -2.13 7.47
C ARG A 56 6.19 -1.22 7.24
N VAL A 57 5.98 0.08 7.39
CA VAL A 57 6.96 1.12 7.11
C VAL A 57 7.24 1.90 8.38
N GLU A 58 8.48 1.94 8.81
CA GLU A 58 8.96 2.67 9.99
C GLU A 58 9.93 3.78 9.55
N MET A 59 9.78 4.98 10.12
CA MET A 59 10.67 6.11 9.88
C MET A 59 10.87 6.88 11.20
N GLY A 60 12.02 6.66 11.85
CA GLY A 60 12.26 7.17 13.20
C GLY A 60 11.19 6.66 14.18
N ASP A 61 10.50 7.57 14.85
CA ASP A 61 9.40 7.25 15.78
C ASP A 61 8.03 7.10 15.09
N SER A 62 7.96 7.20 13.76
CA SER A 62 6.71 7.10 13.00
C SER A 62 6.55 5.73 12.35
N LEU A 63 5.34 5.19 12.42
CA LEU A 63 4.99 3.88 11.89
C LEU A 63 3.75 4.00 11.00
N ALA A 64 3.80 3.41 9.81
CA ALA A 64 2.67 3.25 8.92
C ALA A 64 2.53 1.77 8.53
N GLU A 65 1.35 1.21 8.76
CA GLU A 65 1.01 -0.15 8.38
C GLU A 65 -0.02 -0.11 7.25
N SER A 66 0.18 -0.95 6.24
CA SER A 66 -0.82 -1.17 5.22
C SER A 66 -1.05 -2.67 5.09
N ASP A 67 -2.20 -3.11 5.58
CA ASP A 67 -2.65 -4.47 5.36
C ASP A 67 -3.35 -4.63 4.00
N LEU A 68 -3.15 -5.79 3.38
CA LEU A 68 -3.84 -6.14 2.13
C LEU A 68 -5.39 -6.07 2.29
N ALA A 69 -5.89 -6.37 3.49
CA ALA A 69 -7.30 -6.21 3.85
C ALA A 69 -7.76 -4.74 3.82
N ASP A 70 -6.93 -3.81 4.31
CA ASP A 70 -7.23 -2.37 4.26
C ASP A 70 -7.23 -1.84 2.83
N ARG A 71 -6.41 -2.44 1.94
CA ARG A 71 -6.45 -2.13 0.51
C ARG A 71 -7.73 -2.60 -0.16
N TRP A 72 -8.18 -3.83 0.10
CA TRP A 72 -9.45 -4.29 -0.47
C TRP A 72 -10.62 -3.45 0.06
N SER A 73 -10.61 -3.05 1.34
CA SER A 73 -11.61 -2.12 1.90
C SER A 73 -11.60 -0.76 1.20
N LYS A 74 -10.42 -0.16 0.96
CA LYS A 74 -10.30 1.12 0.22
C LYS A 74 -10.66 0.99 -1.27
N VAL A 75 -10.34 -0.13 -1.91
CA VAL A 75 -10.72 -0.42 -3.31
C VAL A 75 -12.23 -0.62 -3.41
N LEU A 76 -12.85 -1.38 -2.50
CA LEU A 76 -14.30 -1.51 -2.42
C LEU A 76 -14.96 -0.16 -2.10
N ALA A 77 -14.36 0.66 -1.24
CA ALA A 77 -14.86 1.99 -0.91
C ALA A 77 -14.72 3.00 -2.07
N SER A 78 -13.69 2.85 -2.93
CA SER A 78 -13.54 3.70 -4.13
C SER A 78 -14.45 3.25 -5.27
N ILE A 79 -14.65 1.94 -5.44
CA ILE A 79 -15.62 1.37 -6.39
C ILE A 79 -17.06 1.69 -5.97
N GLY A 80 -17.35 1.71 -4.66
CA GLY A 80 -18.65 2.11 -4.11
C GLY A 80 -18.99 3.60 -4.29
N ARG A 81 -18.08 4.42 -4.83
CA ARG A 81 -18.31 5.83 -5.19
C ARG A 81 -18.29 6.10 -6.71
N ALA A 82 -18.33 5.06 -7.54
CA ALA A 82 -18.65 5.21 -8.97
C ALA A 82 -20.13 4.83 -9.19
N ASP A 83 -20.98 5.85 -9.06
CA ASP A 83 -22.41 6.00 -9.30
C ASP A 83 -23.40 4.86 -8.98
N PRO A 84 -24.45 5.14 -8.17
CA PRO A 84 -25.65 4.31 -8.18
C PRO A 84 -26.24 4.42 -9.60
N TRP A 85 -26.46 3.28 -10.25
CA TRP A 85 -27.27 3.17 -11.45
C TRP A 85 -28.55 4.03 -11.32
N GLN A 86 -28.51 5.26 -11.85
CA GLN A 86 -29.69 6.09 -11.98
C GLN A 86 -30.43 5.63 -13.22
N ASP A 87 -31.64 5.13 -12.95
CA ASP A 87 -32.78 4.96 -13.84
C ASP A 87 -32.67 5.68 -15.19
N ALA A 88 -32.42 4.90 -16.23
CA ALA A 88 -32.76 5.26 -17.61
C ALA A 88 -33.96 4.44 -18.11
N SER A 89 -34.93 4.13 -17.23
CA SER A 89 -36.26 3.66 -17.65
C SER A 89 -37.32 4.76 -17.65
N ASP A 90 -36.97 6.02 -17.34
CA ASP A 90 -37.84 7.15 -17.70
C ASP A 90 -37.60 7.57 -19.16
N ARG A 91 -38.15 6.76 -20.08
CA ARG A 91 -38.47 7.23 -21.42
C ARG A 91 -39.83 6.66 -21.83
N ALA A 92 -40.85 7.45 -21.51
CA ALA A 92 -42.10 7.60 -22.24
C ALA A 92 -43.03 6.37 -22.33
N SER A 93 -44.11 6.41 -21.57
CA SER A 93 -45.46 6.07 -22.05
C SER A 93 -46.48 6.97 -21.35
#